data_AF-A0A1Q6NIN9-F1
#
_entry.id   AF-A0A1Q6NIN9-F1
#
_cell.length_a   1.000
_cell.length_b   1.000
_cell.length_c   1.000
_cell.angle_alpha   90.00
_cell.angle_beta   90.00
_cell.angle_gamma   90.00
#
_symmetry.space_group_name_H-M   'P 1'
#
loop_
_entity.id
_entity.type
_entity.pdbx_description
1 polymer ?
#
loop_
_entity_poly.entity_id
_entity_poly.type
_entity_poly.pdbx_seq_one_letter_code
_entity_poly.pdbx_strand_id
1 'polypeptide(L)'
;MKNNKKKYVLLIILMLLIAFFSSQCMMNPTNLKSKNTVVVLLSSSYNKKTSRILDALRDYACNNSITLDFWYKEQLSAKDLDSLVKKETDNRVIGILLIYPEEYMTEPNKHYDYSNLLAITETMTSSFIHYATFERTTEKAYCLPITSQIIKKIAESKHSHIYIKNTYKLGYKSIQIIDSYSRSKHMQNIIVSCQKLDKQTIESGKLNSLLAN
;
A
#
# COMPACT_ATOMS: atom_id res chain seq x y z
N MET A 1 -64.95 2.63 32.84
CA MET A 1 -63.54 2.36 33.22
C MET A 1 -62.83 1.25 32.40
N LYS A 2 -63.23 0.96 31.15
CA LYS A 2 -62.64 -0.16 30.35
C LYS A 2 -61.52 0.26 29.37
N ASN A 3 -61.30 1.57 29.19
CA ASN A 3 -60.43 2.11 28.13
C ASN A 3 -59.02 2.52 28.61
N ASN A 4 -58.77 2.61 29.92
CA ASN A 4 -57.47 2.99 30.45
C ASN A 4 -56.44 1.84 30.40
N LYS A 5 -56.86 0.59 30.65
CA LYS A 5 -55.94 -0.57 30.59
C LYS A 5 -55.31 -0.76 29.21
N LYS A 6 -56.07 -0.60 28.12
CA LYS A 6 -55.54 -0.69 26.74
C LYS A 6 -54.54 0.42 26.43
N LYS A 7 -54.77 1.64 26.92
CA LYS A 7 -53.83 2.76 26.79
C LYS A 7 -52.50 2.49 27.51
N TYR A 8 -52.56 1.96 28.74
CA TYR A 8 -51.35 1.61 29.48
C TYR A 8 -50.57 0.45 28.82
N VAL A 9 -51.26 -0.56 28.29
CA VAL A 9 -50.62 -1.65 27.54
C VAL A 9 -49.96 -1.13 26.26
N LEU A 10 -50.61 -0.25 25.52
CA LEU A 10 -50.02 0.38 24.33
C LEU A 10 -48.78 1.21 24.67
N LEU A 11 -48.81 1.93 25.79
CA LEU A 11 -47.68 2.74 26.28
C LEU A 11 -46.49 1.88 26.68
N ILE A 12 -46.73 0.73 27.33
CA ILE A 12 -45.70 -0.25 27.69
C ILE A 12 -45.07 -0.86 26.42
N ILE A 13 -45.89 -1.24 25.43
CA ILE A 13 -45.39 -1.77 24.15
C ILE A 13 -44.55 -0.72 23.41
N LEU A 14 -44.98 0.55 23.41
CA LEU A 14 -44.23 1.64 22.80
C LEU A 14 -42.88 1.86 23.49
N MET A 15 -42.84 1.83 24.84
CA MET A 15 -41.59 1.93 25.59
C MET A 15 -40.65 0.75 25.31
N LEU A 16 -41.18 -0.47 25.19
CA LEU A 16 -40.38 -1.65 24.83
C LEU A 16 -39.84 -1.57 23.40
N LEU A 17 -40.62 -1.06 22.45
CA LEU A 17 -40.16 -0.83 21.08
C LEU A 17 -39.06 0.24 21.05
N ILE A 18 -39.24 1.37 21.74
CA ILE A 18 -38.21 2.42 21.82
C ILE A 18 -36.95 1.86 22.46
N ALA A 19 -37.04 1.13 23.57
CA ALA A 19 -35.89 0.50 24.22
C ALA A 19 -35.19 -0.50 23.27
N PHE A 20 -35.96 -1.34 22.57
CA PHE A 20 -35.43 -2.29 21.60
C PHE A 20 -34.75 -1.59 20.42
N PHE A 21 -35.37 -0.59 19.81
CA PHE A 21 -34.75 0.20 18.73
C PHE A 21 -33.55 1.00 19.22
N SER A 22 -33.54 1.48 20.47
CA SER A 22 -32.41 2.18 21.07
C SER A 22 -31.24 1.23 21.33
N SER A 23 -31.51 0.04 21.85
CA SER A 23 -30.52 -1.03 22.00
C SER A 23 -30.01 -1.52 20.66
N GLN A 24 -30.85 -1.64 19.63
CA GLN A 24 -30.41 -1.98 18.26
C GLN A 24 -29.65 -0.83 17.58
N CYS A 25 -29.96 0.43 17.88
CA CYS A 25 -29.17 1.59 17.44
C CYS A 25 -27.82 1.70 18.16
N MET A 26 -27.70 1.21 19.40
CA MET A 26 -26.43 1.12 20.14
C MET A 26 -25.63 -0.16 19.83
N MET A 27 -26.30 -1.28 19.49
CA MET A 27 -25.69 -2.56 19.11
C MET A 27 -25.36 -2.63 17.62
N ASN A 28 -25.91 -1.73 16.80
CA ASN A 28 -25.22 -1.33 15.60
C ASN A 28 -24.02 -0.51 16.04
N PRO A 29 -22.77 -0.98 15.84
CA PRO A 29 -21.61 -0.13 16.02
C PRO A 29 -21.74 1.07 15.06
N THR A 30 -22.35 2.15 15.55
CA THR A 30 -22.28 3.48 14.96
C THR A 30 -20.79 3.78 14.81
N ASN A 31 -20.32 3.83 13.56
CA ASN A 31 -18.94 4.03 13.12
C ASN A 31 -18.06 2.80 12.89
N LEU A 32 -18.60 1.69 12.39
CA LEU A 32 -17.77 0.73 11.66
C LEU A 32 -17.52 1.18 10.20
N LYS A 33 -17.18 2.45 10.00
CA LYS A 33 -16.49 2.89 8.77
C LYS A 33 -15.22 2.06 8.72
N SER A 34 -14.96 1.35 7.61
CA SER A 34 -13.62 0.85 7.33
C SER A 34 -12.66 1.98 7.65
N LYS A 35 -11.70 1.76 8.55
CA LYS A 35 -10.63 2.74 8.72
C LYS A 35 -10.02 2.86 7.33
N ASN A 36 -10.03 4.07 6.76
CA ASN A 36 -9.43 4.34 5.46
C ASN A 36 -7.91 4.30 5.63
N THR A 37 -7.39 3.20 6.18
CA THR A 37 -6.03 3.02 6.65
C THR A 37 -5.36 1.95 5.81
N VAL A 38 -4.16 2.26 5.33
CA VAL A 38 -3.23 1.27 4.77
C VAL A 38 -2.09 1.10 5.77
N VAL A 39 -1.85 -0.14 6.17
CA VAL A 39 -0.74 -0.48 7.04
C VAL A 39 0.49 -0.71 6.15
N VAL A 40 1.58 -0.01 6.43
CA VAL A 40 2.79 -0.04 5.60
C VAL A 40 3.96 -0.56 6.45
N LEU A 41 4.50 -1.72 6.07
CA LEU A 41 5.66 -2.33 6.71
C LEU A 41 6.91 -2.10 5.88
N LEU A 42 8.00 -1.75 6.55
CA LEU A 42 9.30 -1.55 5.94
C LEU A 42 10.43 -1.88 6.91
N SER A 43 11.64 -2.07 6.37
CA SER A 43 12.82 -2.28 7.20
C SER A 43 13.07 -1.10 8.13
N SER A 44 13.51 -1.36 9.36
CA SER A 44 14.03 -0.34 10.28
C SER A 44 15.36 0.25 9.80
N SER A 45 16.07 -0.45 8.90
CA SER A 45 17.29 0.06 8.31
C SER A 45 16.98 1.15 7.27
N TYR A 46 17.79 2.23 7.27
CA TYR A 46 17.60 3.32 6.32
C TYR A 46 17.95 2.86 4.90
N ASN A 47 16.96 2.85 4.01
CA ASN A 47 17.16 2.60 2.59
C ASN A 47 16.68 3.80 1.75
N LYS A 48 17.62 4.47 1.09
CA LYS A 48 17.35 5.60 0.18
C LYS A 48 16.37 5.23 -0.95
N LYS A 49 16.35 3.96 -1.39
CA LYS A 49 15.42 3.46 -2.42
C LYS A 49 13.95 3.59 -1.99
N THR A 50 13.70 3.46 -0.69
CA THR A 50 12.36 3.51 -0.10
C THR A 50 11.80 4.93 -0.01
N SER A 51 12.65 5.97 0.04
CA SER A 51 12.21 7.36 0.19
C SER A 51 11.19 7.79 -0.87
N ARG A 52 11.49 7.52 -2.15
CA ARG A 52 10.59 7.90 -3.26
C ARG A 52 9.29 7.11 -3.28
N ILE A 53 9.31 5.86 -2.80
CA ILE A 53 8.10 5.06 -2.61
C ILE A 53 7.25 5.75 -1.54
N LEU A 54 7.83 6.08 -0.38
CA LEU A 54 7.11 6.74 0.71
C LEU A 54 6.51 8.10 0.29
N ASP A 55 7.23 8.90 -0.49
CA ASP A 55 6.72 10.16 -1.03
C ASP A 55 5.46 9.90 -1.87
N ALA A 56 5.51 8.93 -2.78
CA ALA A 56 4.37 8.56 -3.61
C ALA A 56 3.17 8.05 -2.81
N LEU A 57 3.43 7.27 -1.75
CA LEU A 57 2.37 6.80 -0.85
C LEU A 57 1.70 7.98 -0.15
N ARG A 58 2.47 8.92 0.39
CA ARG A 58 1.95 10.11 1.08
C ARG A 58 1.15 11.01 0.15
N ASP A 59 1.65 11.24 -1.07
CA ASP A 59 0.96 12.07 -2.06
C ASP A 59 -0.40 11.48 -2.44
N TYR A 60 -0.44 10.18 -2.76
CA TYR A 60 -1.70 9.50 -3.07
C TYR A 60 -2.63 9.51 -1.86
N ALA A 61 -2.10 9.21 -0.66
CA ALA A 61 -2.91 9.11 0.54
C ALA A 61 -3.54 10.45 0.92
N CYS A 62 -2.78 11.55 0.82
CA CYS A 62 -3.27 12.91 1.03
C CYS A 62 -4.43 13.23 0.08
N ASN A 63 -4.25 12.94 -1.21
CA ASN A 63 -5.26 13.24 -2.24
C ASN A 63 -6.53 12.38 -2.13
N ASN A 64 -6.46 11.22 -1.47
CA ASN A 64 -7.56 10.26 -1.38
C ASN A 64 -8.06 10.04 0.06
N SER A 65 -7.67 10.92 1.00
CA SER A 65 -8.06 10.86 2.43
C SER A 65 -7.71 9.52 3.12
N ILE A 66 -6.62 8.88 2.71
CA ILE A 66 -6.13 7.62 3.28
C ILE A 66 -5.16 7.93 4.43
N THR A 67 -5.33 7.24 5.55
CA THR A 67 -4.39 7.22 6.66
C THR A 67 -3.31 6.16 6.39
N LEU A 68 -2.05 6.51 6.54
CA LEU A 68 -0.94 5.55 6.48
C LEU A 68 -0.47 5.22 7.89
N ASP A 69 -0.43 3.94 8.23
CA ASP A 69 0.11 3.46 9.49
C ASP A 69 1.44 2.74 9.25
N PHE A 70 2.56 3.38 9.63
CA PHE A 70 3.91 2.91 9.30
C PHE A 70 4.52 2.07 10.41
N TRP A 71 5.00 0.88 10.04
CA TRP A 71 5.57 -0.11 10.95
C TRP A 71 6.99 -0.47 10.49
N TYR A 72 7.98 -0.18 11.32
CA TYR A 72 9.39 -0.46 11.03
C TYR A 72 9.80 -1.79 11.69
N LYS A 73 10.41 -2.68 10.90
CA LYS A 73 10.80 -4.03 11.34
C LYS A 73 12.26 -4.30 11.05
N GLU A 74 12.98 -4.79 12.05
CA GLU A 74 14.31 -5.38 11.85
C GLU A 74 14.19 -6.82 11.35
N GLN A 75 13.30 -7.58 11.97
CA GLN A 75 12.94 -8.94 11.56
C GLN A 75 11.42 -9.15 11.70
N LEU A 76 10.87 -9.99 10.84
CA LEU A 76 9.47 -10.40 10.86
C LEU A 76 9.37 -11.89 10.48
N SER A 77 8.88 -12.69 11.42
CA SER A 77 8.60 -14.10 11.14
C SER A 77 7.27 -14.27 10.40
N ALA A 78 7.06 -15.43 9.76
CA ALA A 78 5.78 -15.71 9.11
C ALA A 78 4.62 -15.74 10.11
N LYS A 79 4.87 -16.17 11.35
CA LYS A 79 3.88 -16.20 12.44
C LYS A 79 3.49 -14.80 12.89
N ASP A 80 4.44 -13.89 12.95
CA ASP A 80 4.17 -12.49 13.30
C ASP A 80 3.39 -11.79 12.19
N LEU A 81 3.72 -12.09 10.92
CA LEU A 81 2.96 -11.58 9.77
C LEU A 81 1.52 -12.12 9.77
N ASP A 82 1.31 -13.41 10.01
CA ASP A 82 -0.04 -14.00 10.12
C ASP A 82 -0.87 -13.32 11.21
N SER A 83 -0.28 -13.15 12.39
CA SER A 83 -0.93 -12.47 13.53
C SER A 83 -1.28 -11.02 13.19
N LEU A 84 -0.40 -10.31 12.48
CA LEU A 84 -0.64 -8.94 12.03
C LEU A 84 -1.76 -8.88 11.00
N VAL A 85 -1.72 -9.72 9.96
CA VAL A 85 -2.75 -9.75 8.90
C VAL A 85 -4.12 -10.03 9.50
N LYS A 86 -4.22 -11.00 10.42
CA LYS A 86 -5.47 -11.33 11.12
C LYS A 86 -6.00 -10.12 11.90
N LYS A 87 -5.15 -9.50 12.74
CA LYS A 87 -5.52 -8.33 13.54
C LYS A 87 -5.99 -7.16 12.67
N GLU A 88 -5.27 -6.86 11.59
CA GLU A 88 -5.62 -5.71 10.75
C GLU A 88 -6.85 -5.99 9.86
N THR A 89 -7.09 -7.24 9.52
CA THR A 89 -8.35 -7.68 8.92
C THR A 89 -9.53 -7.47 9.87
N ASP A 90 -9.39 -7.84 11.15
CA ASP A 90 -10.39 -7.59 12.18
C ASP A 90 -10.64 -6.08 12.40
N ASN A 91 -9.57 -5.27 12.31
CA ASN A 91 -9.63 -3.80 12.35
C ASN A 91 -10.22 -3.15 11.08
N ARG A 92 -10.51 -3.95 10.04
CA ARG A 92 -11.05 -3.51 8.74
C ARG A 92 -10.21 -2.44 8.06
N VAL A 93 -8.88 -2.61 8.06
CA VAL A 93 -7.98 -1.78 7.23
C VAL A 93 -8.24 -2.04 5.74
N ILE A 94 -7.91 -1.07 4.89
CA ILE A 94 -8.04 -1.18 3.43
C ILE A 94 -7.13 -2.30 2.90
N GLY A 95 -5.90 -2.35 3.39
CA GLY A 95 -4.92 -3.35 3.01
C GLY A 95 -3.57 -3.14 3.69
N ILE A 96 -2.67 -4.06 3.42
CA ILE A 96 -1.32 -4.11 3.99
C ILE A 96 -0.32 -4.02 2.84
N LEU A 97 0.64 -3.11 2.96
CA LEU A 97 1.71 -2.92 1.99
C LEU A 97 3.04 -3.30 2.64
N LEU A 98 3.71 -4.32 2.11
CA LEU A 98 5.08 -4.64 2.49
C LEU A 98 6.04 -3.97 1.51
N ILE A 99 6.99 -3.17 2.00
CA ILE A 99 8.03 -2.56 1.18
C ILE A 99 9.34 -3.33 1.40
N TYR A 100 9.85 -3.95 0.34
CA TYR A 100 11.06 -4.77 0.31
C TYR A 100 11.13 -5.80 1.46
N PRO A 101 10.15 -6.72 1.54
CA PRO A 101 10.11 -7.76 2.58
C PRO A 101 11.40 -8.60 2.66
N GLU A 102 12.15 -8.71 1.56
CA GLU A 102 13.46 -9.37 1.54
C GLU A 102 14.48 -8.78 2.52
N GLU A 103 14.27 -7.56 3.01
CA GLU A 103 15.16 -6.90 3.96
C GLU A 103 14.89 -7.26 5.43
N TYR A 104 13.74 -7.85 5.76
CA TYR A 104 13.35 -8.11 7.14
C TYR A 104 12.57 -9.42 7.37
N MET A 105 12.11 -10.11 6.33
CA MET A 105 11.41 -11.39 6.52
C MET A 105 12.38 -12.54 6.75
N THR A 106 12.11 -13.36 7.76
CA THR A 106 12.98 -14.49 8.13
C THR A 106 12.79 -15.72 7.25
N GLU A 107 11.65 -15.82 6.55
CA GLU A 107 11.26 -16.98 5.73
C GLU A 107 10.96 -16.52 4.28
N PRO A 108 11.98 -16.14 3.49
CA PRO A 108 11.76 -15.52 2.18
C PRO A 108 11.19 -16.49 1.13
N ASN A 109 11.35 -17.81 1.30
CA ASN A 109 10.88 -18.82 0.35
C ASN A 109 9.49 -19.37 0.67
N LYS A 110 8.86 -18.90 1.76
CA LYS A 110 7.51 -19.31 2.13
C LYS A 110 6.49 -18.65 1.23
N HIS A 111 5.42 -19.36 0.91
CA HIS A 111 4.28 -18.80 0.20
C HIS A 111 3.31 -18.13 1.20
N TYR A 112 3.03 -16.85 0.97
CA TYR A 112 2.16 -16.00 1.76
C TYR A 112 0.89 -15.70 0.95
N ASP A 113 -0.22 -16.30 1.38
CA ASP A 113 -1.52 -16.24 0.71
C ASP A 113 -2.47 -15.30 1.49
N TYR A 114 -2.35 -14.01 1.21
CA TYR A 114 -3.15 -12.96 1.84
C TYR A 114 -3.73 -12.02 0.78
N SER A 115 -5.05 -12.04 0.58
CA SER A 115 -5.76 -11.27 -0.47
C SER A 115 -5.70 -9.76 -0.31
N ASN A 116 -5.53 -9.27 0.92
CA ASN A 116 -5.47 -7.85 1.26
C ASN A 116 -4.03 -7.31 1.42
N LEU A 117 -3.02 -8.10 1.03
CA LEU A 117 -1.61 -7.75 1.17
C LEU A 117 -0.95 -7.63 -0.21
N LEU A 118 -0.19 -6.55 -0.40
CA LEU A 118 0.66 -6.35 -1.57
C LEU A 118 2.12 -6.21 -1.12
N ALA A 119 3.04 -6.91 -1.78
CA ALA A 119 4.47 -6.77 -1.54
C ALA A 119 5.18 -6.02 -2.67
N ILE A 120 5.77 -4.86 -2.38
CA ILE A 120 6.76 -4.24 -3.27
C ILE A 120 8.09 -5.00 -3.06
N THR A 121 8.54 -5.75 -4.06
CA THR A 121 9.72 -6.63 -3.93
C THR A 121 10.50 -6.74 -5.24
N GLU A 122 11.82 -6.95 -5.15
CA GLU A 122 12.66 -7.30 -6.30
C GLU A 122 12.90 -8.81 -6.41
N THR A 123 12.88 -9.54 -5.29
CA THR A 123 13.32 -10.95 -5.23
C THR A 123 12.24 -11.93 -4.79
N MET A 124 11.24 -11.50 -4.01
CA MET A 124 10.24 -12.37 -3.37
C MET A 124 8.92 -12.46 -4.16
N THR A 125 8.94 -12.21 -5.48
CA THR A 125 7.71 -12.26 -6.32
C THR A 125 6.99 -13.60 -6.30
N SER A 126 7.69 -14.72 -6.07
CA SER A 126 7.09 -16.07 -5.95
C SER A 126 6.47 -16.33 -4.57
N SER A 127 6.85 -15.53 -3.57
CA SER A 127 6.47 -15.72 -2.18
C SER A 127 5.12 -15.10 -1.86
N PHE A 128 4.62 -14.17 -2.70
CA PHE A 128 3.35 -13.48 -2.48
C PHE A 128 2.41 -13.65 -3.67
N ILE A 129 1.12 -13.81 -3.39
CA ILE A 129 0.08 -13.85 -4.42
C ILE A 129 -0.05 -12.51 -5.19
N HIS A 130 0.22 -11.41 -4.49
CA HIS A 130 0.12 -10.05 -5.00
C HIS A 130 1.42 -9.30 -4.73
N TYR A 131 2.07 -8.86 -5.80
CA TYR A 131 3.33 -8.13 -5.70
C TYR A 131 3.40 -6.96 -6.68
N ALA A 132 4.27 -6.02 -6.35
CA ALA A 132 4.64 -4.89 -7.16
C ALA A 132 6.15 -4.91 -7.41
N THR A 133 6.56 -4.89 -8.67
CA THR A 133 7.98 -4.97 -9.04
C THR A 133 8.29 -4.19 -10.32
N PHE A 134 9.57 -4.13 -10.68
CA PHE A 134 10.02 -3.63 -11.97
C PHE A 134 10.20 -4.78 -12.96
N GLU A 135 10.00 -4.51 -14.25
CA GLU A 135 10.38 -5.46 -15.30
C GLU A 135 11.86 -5.84 -15.17
N ARG A 136 12.15 -7.13 -15.35
CA ARG A 136 13.53 -7.62 -15.40
C ARG A 136 14.19 -7.11 -16.67
N THR A 137 15.38 -6.56 -16.52
CA THR A 137 16.24 -6.16 -17.63
C THR A 137 17.61 -6.81 -17.45
N THR A 138 18.20 -7.25 -18.55
CA THR A 138 19.57 -7.77 -18.61
C THR A 138 20.60 -6.64 -18.51
N GLU A 139 20.17 -5.41 -18.77
CA GLU A 139 21.00 -4.22 -18.74
C GLU A 139 20.95 -3.53 -17.39
N LYS A 140 21.97 -2.70 -17.12
CA LYS A 140 22.09 -2.02 -15.83
C LYS A 140 20.96 -1.00 -15.65
N ALA A 141 20.15 -1.20 -14.62
CA ALA A 141 19.07 -0.30 -14.22
C ALA A 141 19.38 0.42 -12.90
N TYR A 142 18.98 1.69 -12.82
CA TYR A 142 19.21 2.55 -11.66
C TYR A 142 17.90 3.05 -11.07
N CYS A 143 17.72 2.94 -9.75
CA CYS A 143 16.58 3.54 -9.06
C CYS A 143 16.73 5.06 -9.00
N LEU A 144 15.64 5.78 -9.22
CA LEU A 144 15.59 7.22 -9.01
C LEU A 144 15.64 7.57 -7.50
N PRO A 145 16.23 8.72 -7.14
CA PRO A 145 16.95 9.66 -8.01
C PRO A 145 18.35 9.15 -8.40
N ILE A 146 18.76 9.38 -9.66
CA ILE A 146 20.13 9.08 -10.12
C ILE A 146 21.09 10.24 -9.84
N THR A 147 22.37 9.94 -9.65
CA THR A 147 23.39 10.97 -9.35
C THR A 147 23.77 11.75 -10.60
N SER A 148 24.16 13.01 -10.42
CA SER A 148 24.64 13.89 -11.50
C SER A 148 25.85 13.32 -12.24
N GLN A 149 26.68 12.51 -11.57
CA GLN A 149 27.80 11.79 -12.19
C GLN A 149 27.35 10.78 -13.25
N ILE A 150 26.25 10.06 -13.00
CA ILE A 150 25.70 9.10 -13.97
C ILE A 150 25.12 9.86 -15.18
N ILE A 151 24.40 10.95 -14.93
CA ILE A 151 23.85 11.82 -15.97
C ILE A 151 24.98 12.37 -16.87
N LYS A 152 26.06 12.89 -16.29
CA LYS A 152 27.23 13.39 -17.03
C LYS A 152 27.87 12.31 -17.90
N LYS A 153 28.05 11.08 -17.40
CA LYS A 153 28.62 9.97 -18.18
C LYS A 153 27.79 9.62 -19.42
N ILE A 154 26.46 9.77 -19.36
CA ILE A 154 25.58 9.54 -20.51
C ILE A 154 25.68 10.71 -21.50
N ALA A 155 25.69 11.96 -21.01
CA ALA A 155 25.84 13.14 -21.85
C ALA A 155 27.17 13.15 -22.62
N GLU A 156 28.25 12.70 -21.96
CA GLU A 156 29.59 12.51 -22.55
C GLU A 156 29.68 11.29 -23.49
N SER A 157 28.57 10.58 -23.75
CA SER A 157 28.49 9.42 -24.65
C SER A 157 29.39 8.23 -24.25
N LYS A 158 29.83 8.15 -22.99
CA LYS A 158 30.60 7.00 -22.46
C LYS A 158 29.74 5.76 -22.25
N HIS A 159 28.41 5.93 -22.21
CA HIS A 159 27.42 4.87 -22.23
C HIS A 159 26.34 5.21 -23.27
N SER A 160 25.93 4.24 -24.10
CA SER A 160 24.92 4.45 -25.13
C SER A 160 23.53 4.76 -24.54
N HIS A 161 23.20 4.14 -23.40
CA HIS A 161 22.00 4.38 -22.61
C HIS A 161 22.09 3.69 -21.23
N ILE A 162 21.15 4.02 -20.34
CA ILE A 162 20.87 3.25 -19.12
C ILE A 162 19.36 3.02 -19.00
N TYR A 163 18.97 2.12 -18.10
CA TYR A 163 17.59 2.01 -17.66
C TYR A 163 17.39 2.68 -16.30
N ILE A 164 16.24 3.33 -16.10
CA ILE A 164 15.85 3.92 -14.82
C ILE A 164 14.58 3.28 -14.28
N LYS A 165 14.60 2.99 -12.99
CA LYS A 165 13.48 2.46 -12.20
C LYS A 165 12.82 3.62 -11.47
N ASN A 166 11.60 3.97 -11.89
CA ASN A 166 10.81 5.01 -11.25
C ASN A 166 10.09 4.47 -10.01
N THR A 167 10.79 4.50 -8.87
CA THR A 167 10.31 4.05 -7.55
C THR A 167 9.11 4.85 -7.05
N TYR A 168 9.01 6.13 -7.40
CA TYR A 168 7.81 6.93 -7.13
C TYR A 168 6.58 6.36 -7.84
N LYS A 169 6.68 6.11 -9.15
CA LYS A 169 5.59 5.49 -9.93
C LYS A 169 5.19 4.12 -9.39
N LEU A 170 6.16 3.31 -8.96
CA LEU A 170 5.90 2.02 -8.33
C LEU A 170 5.10 2.18 -7.03
N GLY A 171 5.53 3.08 -6.14
CA GLY A 171 4.81 3.38 -4.89
C GLY A 171 3.39 3.89 -5.15
N TYR A 172 3.22 4.84 -6.07
CA TYR A 172 1.93 5.44 -6.41
C TYR A 172 0.93 4.39 -6.92
N LYS A 173 1.36 3.53 -7.85
CA LYS A 173 0.50 2.44 -8.36
C LYS A 173 0.16 1.41 -7.27
N SER A 174 1.09 1.16 -6.34
CA SER A 174 0.91 0.18 -5.26
C SER A 174 -0.18 0.59 -4.27
N ILE A 175 -0.20 1.85 -3.84
CA ILE A 175 -1.29 2.33 -2.98
C ILE A 175 -2.61 2.49 -3.75
N GLN A 176 -2.55 2.88 -5.02
CA GLN A 176 -3.73 2.97 -5.88
C GLN A 176 -4.44 1.62 -6.00
N ILE A 177 -3.70 0.51 -6.19
CA ILE A 177 -4.34 -0.81 -6.28
C ILE A 177 -4.93 -1.24 -4.94
N ILE A 178 -4.25 -0.98 -3.82
CA ILE A 178 -4.77 -1.28 -2.47
C ILE A 178 -6.06 -0.50 -2.20
N ASP A 179 -6.09 0.79 -2.52
CA ASP A 179 -7.31 1.60 -2.42
C ASP A 179 -8.43 1.04 -3.31
N SER A 180 -8.14 0.73 -4.57
CA SER A 180 -9.13 0.15 -5.49
C SER A 180 -9.66 -1.22 -5.03
N TYR A 181 -8.82 -2.01 -4.35
CA TYR A 181 -9.19 -3.31 -3.79
C TYR A 181 -10.26 -3.19 -2.71
N SER A 182 -10.27 -2.11 -1.91
CA SER A 182 -11.31 -1.91 -0.90
C SER A 182 -12.72 -1.91 -1.48
N ARG A 183 -12.86 -1.45 -2.74
CA ARG A 183 -14.12 -1.33 -3.48
C ARG A 183 -14.40 -2.54 -4.36
N SER A 184 -13.40 -3.03 -5.08
CA SER A 184 -13.56 -4.06 -6.12
C SER A 184 -13.30 -5.49 -5.63
N LYS A 185 -12.62 -5.65 -4.48
CA LYS A 185 -12.10 -6.92 -3.98
C LYS A 185 -11.21 -7.67 -4.98
N HIS A 186 -10.62 -6.94 -5.92
CA HIS A 186 -9.73 -7.48 -6.93
C HIS A 186 -8.35 -6.83 -6.84
N MET A 187 -7.35 -7.59 -6.39
CA MET A 187 -5.96 -7.13 -6.34
C MET A 187 -5.15 -7.77 -7.49
N GLN A 188 -4.27 -6.97 -8.10
CA GLN A 188 -3.47 -7.39 -9.26
C GLN A 188 -1.99 -7.17 -8.99
N ASN A 189 -1.17 -7.98 -9.63
CA ASN A 189 0.26 -7.76 -9.70
C ASN A 189 0.56 -6.47 -10.47
N ILE A 190 1.53 -5.71 -9.99
CA ILE A 190 1.98 -4.49 -10.62
C ILE A 190 3.39 -4.73 -11.16
N ILE A 191 3.54 -4.57 -12.46
CA ILE A 191 4.85 -4.61 -13.11
C ILE A 191 5.07 -3.24 -13.76
N VAL A 192 6.10 -2.52 -13.33
CA VAL A 192 6.46 -1.21 -13.88
C VAL A 192 7.66 -1.37 -14.82
N SER A 193 7.48 -0.96 -16.07
CA SER A 193 8.56 -0.98 -17.05
C SER A 193 9.69 -0.01 -16.69
N CYS A 194 10.92 -0.46 -16.91
CA CYS A 194 12.09 0.40 -16.78
C CYS A 194 12.12 1.41 -17.94
N GLN A 195 12.44 2.68 -17.65
CA GLN A 195 12.51 3.71 -18.70
C GLN A 195 13.93 3.80 -19.24
N LYS A 196 14.08 3.80 -20.56
CA LYS A 196 15.37 4.05 -21.20
C LYS A 196 15.74 5.53 -21.04
N LEU A 197 16.97 5.79 -20.63
CA LEU A 197 17.58 7.10 -20.55
C LEU A 197 18.84 7.12 -21.41
N ASP A 198 18.79 7.88 -22.49
CA ASP A 198 19.90 8.14 -23.40
C ASP A 198 20.14 9.64 -23.55
N LYS A 199 21.18 10.01 -24.30
CA LYS A 199 21.56 11.40 -24.52
C LYS A 199 20.42 12.24 -25.10
N GLN A 200 19.71 11.71 -26.11
CA GLN A 200 18.57 12.39 -26.73
C GLN A 200 17.43 12.64 -25.72
N THR A 201 17.15 11.67 -24.85
CA THR A 201 16.12 11.80 -23.81
C THR A 201 16.50 12.86 -22.78
N ILE A 202 17.77 12.96 -22.39
CA ILE A 202 18.28 14.01 -21.50
C ILE A 202 18.15 15.38 -22.16
N GLU A 203 18.62 15.53 -23.40
CA GLU A 203 18.60 16.79 -24.14
C GLU A 203 17.18 17.29 -24.43
N SER A 204 16.23 16.37 -24.65
CA SER A 204 14.82 16.71 -24.84
C SER A 204 14.14 17.28 -23.59
N GLY A 205 14.75 17.12 -22.41
CA GLY A 205 14.17 17.51 -21.13
C GLY A 205 12.97 16.68 -20.66
N LYS A 206 12.56 15.64 -21.40
CA LYS A 206 11.36 14.83 -21.15
C LYS A 206 11.32 14.20 -19.75
N LEU A 207 12.48 13.91 -19.17
CA LEU A 207 12.61 13.30 -17.85
C LEU A 207 13.20 14.25 -16.80
N ASN A 208 13.27 15.56 -17.07
CA ASN A 208 13.86 16.52 -16.14
C ASN A 208 13.16 16.52 -14.76
N SER A 209 11.84 16.35 -14.73
CA SER A 209 11.07 16.23 -13.47
C SER A 209 11.42 14.99 -12.63
N LEU A 210 12.00 13.96 -13.27
CA LEU A 210 12.43 12.73 -12.62
C LEU A 210 13.92 12.75 -12.25
N LEU A 211 14.70 13.61 -12.91
CA LEU A 211 16.15 13.73 -12.79
C LEU A 211 16.61 14.90 -11.91
N ALA A 212 15.74 15.90 -11.70
CA ALA A 212 16.03 17.02 -10.81
C ALA A 212 16.09 16.56 -9.35
N ASN A 213 17.20 16.89 -8.69
CA ASN A 213 17.29 17.00 -7.23
C ASN A 213 17.11 18.47 -6.87
#